data_AF-T1C4P2-F1
#
_entry.id   AF-T1C4P2-F1
#
_cell.length_a   1.000
_cell.length_b   1.000
_cell.length_c   1.000
_cell.angle_alpha   90.00
_cell.angle_beta   90.00
_cell.angle_gamma   90.00
#
_symmetry.space_group_name_H-M   'P 1'
#
loop_
_entity.id
_entity.type
_entity.pdbx_description
1 polymer ?
#
loop_
_entity_poly.entity_id
_entity_poly.type
_entity_poly.pdbx_seq_one_letter_code
_entity_poly.pdbx_strand_id
1 'polypeptide(L)'
;MHRTYEGTNTPVRVSWYEDRIEILSPGGPYGEVTPENFGTPGLTDYRNPNLAEAMRVLGYVQKFGGGIVVARSALQKNGNPLPEFSVDQRFVLAIVRPAR
;
A
#
# COMPACT_ATOMS: atom_id res chain seq x y z
N MET A 1 -2.45 2.06 8.08
CA MET A 1 -3.25 0.82 8.24
C MET A 1 -2.40 -0.44 8.26
N HIS A 2 -1.66 -0.78 7.18
CA HIS A 2 -0.99 -2.09 7.05
C HIS A 2 0.44 -2.19 7.61
N ARG A 3 1.04 -1.06 8.03
CA ARG A 3 2.38 -1.00 8.66
C ARG A 3 2.49 -2.06 9.78
N THR A 4 3.65 -2.69 9.93
CA THR A 4 3.92 -3.46 11.15
C THR A 4 4.07 -2.50 12.34
N TYR A 5 3.20 -2.67 13.34
CA TYR A 5 3.23 -1.89 14.58
C TYR A 5 3.98 -2.61 15.70
N GLU A 6 4.33 -3.88 15.49
CA GLU A 6 5.03 -4.72 16.45
C GLU A 6 6.41 -5.11 15.90
N GLY A 7 7.37 -5.33 16.80
CA GLY A 7 8.72 -5.77 16.48
C GLY A 7 9.65 -4.72 15.87
N THR A 8 9.15 -3.53 15.50
CA THR A 8 9.99 -2.43 15.00
C THR A 8 9.34 -1.05 15.16
N ASN A 9 10.18 -0.06 15.45
CA ASN A 9 9.81 1.36 15.50
C ASN A 9 10.10 2.09 14.18
N THR A 10 10.57 1.39 13.13
CA THR A 10 10.86 2.00 11.83
C THR A 10 9.62 2.73 11.30
N PRO A 11 9.73 4.00 10.86
CA PRO A 11 8.58 4.74 10.34
C PRO A 11 8.23 4.30 8.91
N VAL A 12 7.02 4.65 8.44
CA VAL A 12 6.78 4.73 7.00
C VAL A 12 7.61 5.89 6.47
N ARG A 13 8.38 5.65 5.40
CA ARG A 13 9.20 6.68 4.76
C ARG A 13 8.60 7.06 3.42
N VAL A 14 8.50 8.36 3.16
CA VAL A 14 8.13 8.91 1.85
C VAL A 14 9.33 9.68 1.34
N SER A 15 9.93 9.21 0.25
CA SER A 15 11.08 9.83 -0.39
C SER A 15 10.63 10.42 -1.73
N TRP A 16 10.97 11.68 -1.96
CA TRP A 16 10.65 12.38 -3.20
C TRP A 16 11.93 12.60 -4.00
N TYR A 17 11.96 12.05 -5.22
CA TYR A 17 13.03 12.21 -6.19
C TYR A 17 12.52 13.00 -7.40
N GLU A 18 13.45 13.47 -8.23
CA GLU A 18 13.10 14.19 -9.46
C GLU A 18 12.15 13.40 -10.37
N ASP A 19 12.33 12.08 -10.44
CA ASP A 19 11.63 11.20 -11.38
C ASP A 19 10.60 10.26 -10.73
N ARG A 20 10.44 10.28 -9.40
CA ARG A 20 9.51 9.40 -8.68
C ARG A 20 9.27 9.78 -7.22
N ILE A 21 8.19 9.24 -6.68
CA ILE A 21 7.93 9.17 -5.24
C ILE A 21 8.02 7.72 -4.80
N GLU A 22 8.72 7.46 -3.72
CA GLU A 22 8.84 6.15 -3.08
C GLU A 22 8.16 6.17 -1.71
N ILE A 23 7.30 5.19 -1.44
CA ILE A 23 6.61 5.01 -0.15
C ILE A 23 7.02 3.65 0.40
N LEU A 24 7.88 3.65 1.41
CA LEU A 24 8.38 2.44 2.07
C LEU A 24 7.69 2.24 3.41
N SER A 25 6.87 1.19 3.51
CA SER A 25 6.23 0.75 4.74
C SER A 25 6.95 -0.46 5.32
N PRO A 26 7.33 -0.45 6.61
CA PRO A 26 7.86 -1.64 7.27
C PRO A 26 6.77 -2.67 7.51
N GLY A 27 7.17 -3.94 7.49
CA GLY A 27 6.29 -5.10 7.47
C GLY A 27 5.82 -5.43 6.07
N GLY A 28 5.92 -6.69 5.69
CA GLY A 28 5.41 -7.21 4.43
C GLY A 28 3.90 -7.47 4.43
N PRO A 29 3.43 -8.20 3.41
CA PRO A 29 2.08 -8.77 3.37
C PRO A 29 1.71 -9.53 4.66
N TYR A 30 0.40 -9.72 4.88
CA TYR A 30 -0.13 -10.30 6.11
C TYR A 30 -1.26 -11.27 5.80
N GLY A 31 -1.32 -12.35 6.58
CA GLY A 31 -2.37 -13.37 6.48
C GLY A 31 -2.46 -13.95 5.07
N GLU A 32 -3.65 -13.86 4.47
CA GLU A 32 -3.91 -14.40 3.13
C GLU A 32 -3.18 -13.66 2.00
N VAL A 33 -2.62 -12.47 2.26
CA VAL A 33 -1.86 -11.72 1.26
C VAL A 33 -0.39 -12.15 1.34
N THR A 34 0.15 -12.57 0.20
CA THR A 34 1.55 -12.95 0.00
C THR A 34 2.23 -12.04 -1.01
N PRO A 35 3.56 -12.04 -1.12
CA PRO A 35 4.27 -11.32 -2.18
C PRO A 35 3.79 -11.71 -3.59
N GLU A 36 3.45 -12.99 -3.79
CA GLU A 36 3.03 -13.55 -5.09
C GLU A 36 1.63 -13.09 -5.49
N ASN A 37 0.73 -12.86 -4.52
CA ASN A 37 -0.65 -12.45 -4.79
C ASN A 37 -0.93 -10.97 -4.50
N PHE A 38 0.10 -10.20 -4.12
CA PHE A 38 -0.04 -8.81 -3.70
C PHE A 38 -0.72 -7.94 -4.77
N GLY A 39 -1.75 -7.19 -4.37
CA GLY A 39 -2.48 -6.30 -5.26
C GLY A 39 -3.44 -6.99 -6.21
N THR A 40 -3.74 -8.28 -5.98
CA THR A 40 -4.85 -8.98 -6.61
C THR A 40 -6.17 -8.41 -6.08
N PRO A 41 -7.10 -7.97 -6.95
CA PRO A 41 -8.37 -7.40 -6.51
C PRO A 41 -9.16 -8.35 -5.60
N GLY A 42 -9.68 -7.83 -4.49
CA GLY A 42 -10.51 -8.59 -3.54
C GLY A 42 -9.73 -9.39 -2.48
N LEU A 43 -8.44 -9.67 -2.70
CA LEU A 43 -7.57 -10.26 -1.68
C LEU A 43 -7.12 -9.19 -0.69
N THR A 44 -7.50 -9.35 0.58
CA THR A 44 -7.14 -8.41 1.64
C THR A 44 -7.16 -9.10 2.99
N ASP A 45 -6.23 -8.71 3.85
CA ASP A 45 -6.21 -9.10 5.25
C ASP A 45 -5.77 -7.91 6.12
N TYR A 46 -6.27 -7.84 7.34
CA TYR A 46 -6.07 -6.73 8.25
C TYR A 46 -5.21 -7.15 9.44
N ARG A 47 -3.96 -6.66 9.45
CA ARG A 47 -3.03 -6.83 10.58
C ARG A 47 -3.61 -6.34 11.91
N ASN A 48 -4.39 -5.26 11.87
CA ASN A 48 -5.12 -4.74 13.02
C ASN A 48 -6.56 -4.39 12.60
N PRO A 49 -7.52 -5.29 12.85
CA PRO A 49 -8.92 -5.08 12.49
C PRO A 49 -9.54 -3.83 13.13
N ASN A 50 -9.17 -3.51 14.38
CA ASN A 50 -9.67 -2.34 15.09
C ASN A 50 -9.22 -1.03 14.42
N LEU A 51 -7.94 -0.96 14.00
CA LEU A 51 -7.42 0.19 13.27
C LEU A 51 -8.08 0.33 11.90
N ALA A 52 -8.25 -0.78 11.18
CA ALA A 52 -8.92 -0.78 9.88
C ALA A 52 -10.37 -0.29 9.99
N GLU A 53 -11.09 -0.77 11.01
CA GLU A 53 -12.47 -0.36 11.27
C GLU A 53 -12.57 1.12 11.68
N ALA A 54 -11.69 1.60 12.55
CA ALA A 54 -11.65 3.01 12.93
C ALA A 54 -11.39 3.92 11.71
N MET A 55 -10.40 3.58 10.87
CA MET A 55 -10.12 4.33 9.64
C MET A 55 -11.30 4.31 8.67
N ARG A 56 -12.05 3.20 8.61
CA ARG A 56 -13.25 3.07 7.78
C ARG A 56 -14.39 3.96 8.31
N VAL A 57 -14.67 3.93 9.61
CA VAL A 57 -15.71 4.77 10.24
C VAL A 57 -15.42 6.26 10.01
N LEU A 58 -14.14 6.65 10.04
CA LEU A 58 -13.70 8.01 9.74
C LEU A 58 -13.69 8.36 8.25
N GLY A 59 -13.98 7.41 7.35
CA GLY A 59 -14.03 7.65 5.91
C GLY A 59 -12.67 7.70 5.21
N TYR A 60 -11.57 7.32 5.88
CA TYR A 60 -10.23 7.34 5.28
C TYR A 60 -9.95 6.15 4.35
N VAL A 61 -10.65 5.03 4.55
CA VAL A 61 -10.47 3.81 3.76
C VAL A 61 -11.81 3.17 3.42
N GLN A 62 -11.83 2.44 2.31
CA GLN A 62 -12.95 1.61 1.88
C GLN A 62 -12.76 0.14 2.31
N LYS A 63 -13.82 -0.67 2.24
CA LYS A 63 -13.75 -2.12 2.46
C LYS A 63 -13.21 -2.86 1.22
N PHE A 64 -12.83 -4.13 1.40
CA PHE A 64 -12.58 -5.13 0.34
C PHE A 64 -11.32 -4.95 -0.51
N GLY A 65 -10.25 -4.36 0.04
CA GLY A 65 -8.93 -4.38 -0.64
C GLY A 65 -8.83 -3.51 -1.90
N GLY A 66 -9.81 -2.66 -2.20
CA GLY A 66 -9.81 -1.88 -3.46
C GLY A 66 -8.84 -0.70 -3.49
N GLY A 67 -8.07 -0.43 -2.43
CA GLY A 67 -7.15 0.72 -2.37
C GLY A 67 -6.12 0.74 -3.50
N ILE A 68 -5.54 -0.41 -3.85
CA ILE A 68 -4.59 -0.54 -4.96
C ILE A 68 -5.29 -0.31 -6.31
N VAL A 69 -6.54 -0.76 -6.46
CA VAL A 69 -7.34 -0.55 -7.68
C VAL A 69 -7.62 0.95 -7.88
N VAL A 70 -8.02 1.64 -6.82
CA VAL A 70 -8.24 3.10 -6.85
C VAL A 70 -6.96 3.84 -7.20
N ALA A 71 -5.82 3.46 -6.60
CA ALA A 71 -4.52 4.07 -6.92
C ALA A 71 -4.13 3.88 -8.39
N ARG A 72 -4.28 2.65 -8.93
CA ARG A 72 -4.03 2.35 -10.35
C ARG A 72 -4.92 3.20 -11.26
N SER A 73 -6.22 3.30 -10.95
CA SER A 73 -7.17 4.09 -11.74
C SER A 73 -6.85 5.59 -11.71
N ALA A 74 -6.50 6.14 -10.54
CA ALA A 74 -6.13 7.53 -10.39
C ALA A 74 -4.87 7.88 -11.20
N LEU A 75 -3.84 7.02 -11.14
CA LEU A 75 -2.61 7.20 -11.90
C LEU A 75 -2.86 7.15 -13.41
N GLN A 76 -3.62 6.16 -13.88
CA GLN A 76 -4.00 6.07 -15.29
C GLN A 76 -4.76 7.31 -15.77
N LYS A 77 -5.73 7.80 -14.99
CA LYS A 77 -6.50 9.01 -15.32
C LYS A 77 -5.60 10.24 -15.44
N ASN A 78 -4.52 10.30 -14.68
CA ASN A 78 -3.55 11.40 -14.71
C ASN A 78 -2.43 11.19 -15.75
N GLY A 79 -2.46 10.11 -16.54
CA GLY A 79 -1.44 9.80 -17.55
C GLY A 79 -0.14 9.22 -16.97
N ASN A 80 -0.11 8.92 -15.67
CA ASN A 80 1.03 8.26 -15.04
C ASN A 80 1.10 6.77 -15.41
N PRO A 81 2.30 6.17 -15.38
CA PRO A 81 2.41 4.72 -15.36
C PRO A 81 1.74 4.13 -14.10
N LEU A 82 1.45 2.84 -14.16
CA LEU A 82 0.98 2.10 -13.00
C LEU A 82 2.02 2.13 -11.86
N PRO A 83 1.59 2.06 -10.58
CA PRO A 83 2.51 2.01 -9.47
C PRO A 83 3.26 0.68 -9.49
N GLU A 84 4.56 0.74 -9.24
CA GLU A 84 5.42 -0.42 -9.08
C GLU A 84 5.50 -0.79 -7.59
N PHE A 85 5.55 -2.09 -7.30
CA PHE A 85 5.68 -2.58 -5.94
C PHE A 85 6.88 -3.50 -5.82
N SER A 86 7.75 -3.24 -4.85
CA SER A 86 8.72 -4.21 -4.35
C SER A 86 8.21 -4.73 -3.01
N VAL A 87 7.91 -6.02 -2.97
CA VAL A 87 7.23 -6.68 -1.86
C VAL A 87 8.14 -7.74 -1.27
N ASP A 88 8.52 -7.57 -0.01
CA ASP A 88 9.30 -8.52 0.80
C ASP A 88 8.53 -8.75 2.11
N GLN A 89 8.80 -9.84 2.82
CA GLN A 89 8.15 -10.10 4.11
C GLN A 89 8.48 -9.05 5.18
N ARG A 90 9.57 -8.29 5.01
CA ARG A 90 10.02 -7.23 5.93
C ARG A 90 9.53 -5.84 5.53
N PHE A 91 9.14 -5.62 4.27
CA PHE A 91 8.68 -4.31 3.81
C PHE A 91 7.83 -4.36 2.54
N VAL A 92 7.05 -3.31 2.33
CA VAL A 92 6.43 -2.99 1.05
C VAL A 92 6.92 -1.62 0.59
N LEU A 93 7.48 -1.57 -0.60
CA LEU A 93 7.86 -0.34 -1.29
C LEU A 93 6.89 -0.11 -2.45
N ALA A 94 6.20 1.02 -2.46
CA ALA A 94 5.44 1.49 -3.60
C ALA A 94 6.21 2.61 -4.30
N ILE A 95 6.33 2.55 -5.63
CA ILE A 95 7.02 3.53 -6.45
C ILE A 95 6.00 4.12 -7.43
N VAL A 96 5.89 5.45 -7.43
CA VAL A 96 5.02 6.21 -8.33
C VAL A 96 5.88 7.11 -9.18
N ARG A 97 5.74 7.02 -10.51
CA ARG A 97 6.46 7.85 -11.48
C ARG A 97 5.53 8.90 -12.10
N PRO A 98 6.04 10.08 -12.52
CA PRO A 98 5.24 11.10 -13.17
C PRO A 98 4.70 10.62 -14.53
N ALA A 99 3.67 11.30 -15.03
CA ALA A 99 3.26 11.16 -16.42
C ALA A 99 4.42 11.57 -17.34
N ARG A 100 4.53 10.91 -18.49
CA ARG A 100 5.48 11.28 -19.53
C ARG A 100 4.97 12.46 -20.34
#